data_AF-A0A3S4R6D5-F1
#
_entry.id   AF-A0A3S4R6D5-F1
#
_cell.length_a   1.000
_cell.length_b   1.000
_cell.length_c   1.000
_cell.angle_alpha   90.00
_cell.angle_beta   90.00
_cell.angle_gamma   90.00
#
_symmetry.space_group_name_H-M   'P 1'
#
loop_
_entity.id
_entity.type
_entity.pdbx_description
1 polymer ?
#
loop_
_entity_poly.entity_id
_entity_poly.type
_entity_poly.pdbx_seq_one_letter_code
_entity_poly.pdbx_strand_id
1 'polypeptide(L)'
;MDFSSWLPVPFMALTFFVVTASQISSLYNNPEPILTVIPIYIAFAICAPFIGMLSSKIFKVNLYGTRAIAFSTSTRNSLVVLPLALSLPSPDNQLVGVVIVTQTIVEILFELIYIKIIPYIIRR
;
A
#
# COMPACT_ATOMS: atom_id res chain seq x y z
N MET A 1 1.42 19.49 21.37
CA MET A 1 0.67 18.71 20.37
C MET A 1 -0.69 18.46 20.96
N ASP A 2 -1.74 18.99 20.33
CA ASP A 2 -3.11 18.81 20.81
C ASP A 2 -3.48 17.33 20.75
N PHE A 3 -4.16 16.81 21.78
CA PHE A 3 -4.55 15.40 21.89
C PHE A 3 -5.25 14.87 20.61
N SER A 4 -6.05 15.73 19.96
CA SER A 4 -6.74 15.46 18.69
C SER A 4 -5.78 15.19 17.51
N SER A 5 -4.60 15.82 17.48
CA SER A 5 -3.63 15.66 16.37
C SER A 5 -2.89 14.32 16.39
N TRP A 6 -2.83 13.65 17.55
CA TRP A 6 -2.17 12.35 17.70
C TRP A 6 -3.12 11.18 17.45
N LEU A 7 -4.42 11.36 17.74
CA LEU A 7 -5.47 10.35 17.65
C LEU A 7 -5.62 9.61 16.29
N PRO A 8 -5.39 10.25 15.12
CA PRO A 8 -5.50 9.57 13.82
C PRO A 8 -4.53 8.39 13.66
N VAL A 9 -3.32 8.49 14.21
CA VAL A 9 -2.28 7.47 14.06
C VAL A 9 -2.67 6.15 14.75
N PRO A 10 -3.02 6.11 16.06
CA PRO A 10 -3.42 4.88 16.73
C PRO A 10 -4.74 4.33 16.19
N PHE A 11 -5.69 5.18 15.78
CA PHE A 11 -6.94 4.70 15.18
C PHE A 11 -6.73 4.06 13.80
N MET A 12 -5.86 4.64 12.97
CA MET A 12 -5.50 4.04 11.69
C MET A 12 -4.81 2.68 11.90
N ALA A 13 -3.87 2.61 12.84
CA ALA A 13 -3.19 1.36 13.19
C ALA A 13 -4.19 0.29 13.70
N LEU A 14 -5.14 0.68 14.56
CA LEU A 14 -6.15 -0.23 15.09
C LEU A 14 -7.12 -0.71 14.00
N THR A 15 -7.56 0.19 13.11
CA THR A 15 -8.41 -0.18 11.96
C THR A 15 -7.68 -1.17 11.06
N PHE A 16 -6.42 -0.89 10.74
CA PHE A 16 -5.58 -1.77 9.95
C PHE A 16 -5.43 -3.15 10.60
N PHE A 17 -5.16 -3.17 11.91
CA PHE A 17 -5.06 -4.40 12.69
C PHE A 17 -6.35 -5.23 12.64
N VAL A 18 -7.50 -4.62 12.92
CA VAL A 18 -8.81 -5.29 12.93
C VAL A 18 -9.16 -5.84 11.55
N VAL A 19 -8.98 -5.05 10.49
CA VAL A 19 -9.26 -5.48 9.11
C VAL A 19 -8.35 -6.63 8.70
N THR A 20 -7.06 -6.54 9.00
CA THR A 20 -6.09 -7.60 8.67
C THR A 20 -6.38 -8.89 9.45
N ALA A 21 -6.67 -8.78 10.75
CA ALA A 21 -7.02 -9.92 11.59
C ALA A 21 -8.31 -10.62 11.11
N SER A 22 -9.32 -9.85 10.70
CA SER A 22 -10.57 -10.40 10.16
C SER A 22 -10.37 -11.19 8.86
N GLN A 23 -9.32 -10.90 8.09
CA GLN A 23 -9.11 -11.50 6.77
C GLN A 23 -8.08 -12.63 6.78
N ILE A 24 -7.44 -12.89 7.93
CA ILE A 24 -6.42 -13.94 8.10
C ILE A 24 -6.97 -15.36 7.86
N SER A 25 -8.22 -15.62 8.26
CA SER A 25 -8.88 -16.90 8.02
C SER A 25 -9.18 -17.11 6.53
N SER A 26 -9.65 -16.07 5.84
CA SER A 26 -9.89 -16.10 4.39
C SER A 26 -8.60 -16.27 3.59
N LEU A 27 -7.49 -15.66 4.05
CA LEU A 27 -6.15 -15.81 3.46
C LEU A 27 -5.64 -17.25 3.54
N TYR A 28 -5.84 -17.93 4.68
CA TYR A 28 -5.38 -19.30 4.89
C TYR A 28 -6.10 -20.31 3.99
N ASN A 29 -7.40 -20.09 3.73
CA ASN A 29 -8.23 -21.03 2.99
C ASN A 29 -8.11 -20.90 1.46
N ASN A 30 -7.53 -19.80 0.92
CA ASN A 30 -7.42 -19.55 -0.52
C ASN A 30 -6.01 -19.08 -0.96
N PRO A 31 -4.97 -19.93 -0.88
CA PRO A 31 -3.59 -19.54 -1.14
C PRO A 31 -3.25 -19.30 -2.62
N GLU A 32 -3.88 -20.02 -3.56
CA GLU A 32 -3.53 -19.97 -4.98
C GLU A 32 -3.69 -18.56 -5.63
N PRO A 33 -4.82 -17.85 -5.44
CA PRO A 33 -4.97 -16.50 -5.99
C PRO A 33 -3.94 -15.53 -5.42
N ILE A 34 -3.60 -15.67 -4.14
CA ILE A 34 -2.65 -14.81 -3.43
C ILE A 34 -1.24 -14.95 -4.02
N LEU A 35 -0.78 -16.18 -4.22
CA LEU A 35 0.53 -16.48 -4.81
C LEU A 35 0.68 -15.90 -6.21
N THR A 36 -0.42 -15.81 -6.96
CA THR A 36 -0.43 -15.26 -8.32
C THR A 36 -0.34 -13.72 -8.34
N VAL A 37 -0.96 -13.03 -7.38
CA VAL A 37 -0.98 -11.55 -7.34
C VAL A 37 0.24 -10.92 -6.66
N ILE A 38 0.88 -11.63 -5.73
CA ILE A 38 2.07 -11.13 -5.01
C ILE A 38 3.17 -10.61 -5.97
N PRO A 39 3.60 -11.36 -7.01
CA PRO A 39 4.61 -10.89 -7.95
C PRO A 39 4.21 -9.59 -8.66
N ILE A 40 2.92 -9.43 -8.97
CA ILE A 40 2.38 -8.23 -9.61
C ILE A 40 2.48 -7.03 -8.66
N TYR A 41 2.16 -7.21 -7.38
CA TYR A 41 2.28 -6.16 -6.37
C TYR A 41 3.73 -5.79 -6.09
N ILE A 42 4.64 -6.77 -6.05
CA ILE A 42 6.07 -6.51 -5.94
C ILE A 42 6.58 -5.72 -7.15
N ALA A 43 6.18 -6.12 -8.37
CA ALA A 43 6.56 -5.41 -9.59
C ALA A 43 6.03 -3.97 -9.57
N PHE A 44 4.77 -3.77 -9.19
CA PHE A 44 4.18 -2.44 -9.03
C PHE A 44 4.94 -1.61 -7.99
N ALA A 45 5.20 -2.18 -6.82
CA ALA A 45 5.93 -1.52 -5.74
C ALA A 45 7.33 -1.08 -6.22
N ILE A 46 8.04 -1.93 -6.95
CA ILE A 46 9.34 -1.56 -7.51
C ILE A 46 9.19 -0.45 -8.56
N CYS A 47 8.26 -0.56 -9.50
CA CYS A 47 8.12 0.36 -10.64
C CYS A 47 7.57 1.74 -10.26
N ALA A 48 6.58 1.82 -9.38
CA ALA A 48 5.90 3.06 -9.01
C ALA A 48 6.84 4.20 -8.55
N PRO A 49 7.81 4.00 -7.63
CA PRO A 49 8.70 5.07 -7.20
C PRO A 49 9.62 5.55 -8.32
N PHE A 50 10.02 4.67 -9.25
CA PHE A 50 10.78 5.08 -10.43
C PHE A 50 9.95 5.97 -11.36
N ILE A 51 8.68 5.62 -11.58
CA ILE A 51 7.75 6.45 -12.37
C ILE A 51 7.55 7.82 -11.71
N GLY A 52 7.39 7.87 -10.39
CA GLY A 52 7.30 9.13 -9.64
C GLY A 52 8.57 9.98 -9.76
N MET A 53 9.74 9.35 -9.67
CA MET A 53 11.02 10.02 -9.86
C MET A 53 11.19 10.55 -11.29
N LEU A 54 10.83 9.76 -12.32
CA LEU A 54 10.87 10.20 -13.72
C LEU A 54 9.94 11.39 -13.96
N SER A 55 8.73 11.33 -13.42
CA SER A 55 7.77 12.43 -13.49
C SER A 55 8.34 13.70 -12.86
N SER A 56 8.97 13.57 -11.70
CA SER A 56 9.61 14.70 -10.99
C SER A 56 10.74 15.34 -11.79
N LYS A 57 11.52 14.55 -12.55
CA LYS A 57 12.55 15.07 -13.46
C LYS A 57 11.95 15.86 -14.63
N ILE A 58 10.85 15.37 -15.22
CA ILE A 58 10.15 16.06 -16.31
C ILE A 58 9.66 17.44 -15.84
N PHE A 59 9.09 17.51 -14.64
CA PHE A 59 8.56 18.75 -14.06
C PHE A 59 9.59 19.57 -13.27
N LYS A 60 10.88 19.19 -13.29
CA LYS A 60 11.98 19.89 -12.60
C LYS A 60 11.70 20.19 -11.12
N VAL A 61 11.13 19.20 -10.41
CA VAL A 61 10.81 19.32 -8.99
C VAL A 61 12.10 19.28 -8.15
N ASN A 62 12.15 20.04 -7.05
CA ASN A 62 13.28 20.02 -6.13
C ASN A 62 13.48 18.63 -5.47
N LEU A 63 14.60 18.45 -4.77
CA LEU A 63 14.97 17.16 -4.18
C LEU A 63 13.92 16.62 -3.18
N TYR A 64 13.41 17.47 -2.29
CA TYR A 64 12.40 17.05 -1.31
C TYR A 64 11.09 16.68 -1.99
N GLY A 65 10.66 17.44 -2.99
CA GLY A 65 9.47 17.16 -3.77
C GLY A 65 9.61 15.89 -4.62
N THR A 66 10.79 15.61 -5.17
CA THR A 66 11.06 14.36 -5.90
C THR A 66 10.91 13.14 -5.00
N ARG A 67 11.42 13.21 -3.76
CA ARG A 67 11.21 12.16 -2.76
C ARG A 67 9.73 12.02 -2.40
N ALA A 68 9.04 13.13 -2.16
CA ALA A 68 7.61 13.12 -1.84
C ALA A 68 6.78 12.50 -2.96
N ILE A 69 7.07 12.82 -4.22
CA ILE A 69 6.37 12.24 -5.39
C ILE A 69 6.69 10.75 -5.51
N ALA A 70 7.96 10.34 -5.36
CA ALA A 70 8.33 8.92 -5.40
C ALA A 70 7.63 8.10 -4.31
N PHE A 71 7.52 8.62 -3.08
CA PHE A 71 6.72 8.00 -2.02
C PHE A 71 5.23 7.99 -2.38
N SER A 72 4.65 9.15 -2.68
CA SER A 72 3.21 9.31 -2.91
C SER A 72 2.69 8.51 -4.10
N THR A 73 3.51 8.31 -5.14
CA THR A 73 3.14 7.47 -6.30
C THR A 73 3.12 5.98 -5.97
N SER A 74 3.85 5.58 -4.93
CA SER A 74 3.97 4.20 -4.48
C SER A 74 2.91 3.81 -3.44
N THR A 75 2.39 4.78 -2.69
CA THR A 75 1.38 4.57 -1.65
C THR A 75 -0.04 4.63 -2.22
N ARG A 76 -0.84 3.57 -2.06
CA ARG A 76 -2.23 3.49 -2.52
C ARG A 76 -3.11 2.98 -1.38
N ASN A 77 -4.10 3.76 -0.99
CA ASN A 77 -5.09 3.29 -0.03
C ASN A 77 -6.10 2.35 -0.70
N SER A 78 -5.78 1.07 -0.79
CA SER A 78 -6.67 0.05 -1.35
C SER A 78 -7.84 -0.31 -0.44
N LEU A 79 -7.71 -0.05 0.87
CA LEU A 79 -8.78 -0.28 1.85
C LEU A 79 -10.02 0.58 1.61
N VAL A 80 -9.88 1.75 0.95
CA VAL A 80 -11.02 2.56 0.52
C VAL A 80 -11.98 1.78 -0.37
N VAL A 81 -11.49 0.79 -1.12
CA VAL A 81 -12.29 -0.04 -2.03
C VAL A 81 -12.82 -1.31 -1.34
N LEU A 82 -12.35 -1.64 -0.14
CA LEU A 82 -12.77 -2.85 0.57
C LEU A 82 -14.29 -2.94 0.80
N PRO A 83 -15.02 -1.87 1.16
CA PRO A 83 -16.49 -1.94 1.29
C PRO A 83 -17.19 -2.32 -0.02
N LEU A 84 -16.65 -1.85 -1.16
CA LEU A 84 -17.17 -2.22 -2.49
C LEU A 84 -16.88 -3.70 -2.79
N ALA A 85 -15.69 -4.19 -2.41
CA ALA A 85 -15.36 -5.61 -2.57
C ALA A 85 -16.30 -6.52 -1.77
N LEU A 86 -16.61 -6.16 -0.53
CA LEU A 86 -17.53 -6.92 0.32
C LEU A 86 -18.99 -6.87 -0.16
N SER A 87 -19.35 -5.87 -0.99
CA SER A 87 -20.69 -5.73 -1.57
C SER A 87 -20.93 -6.65 -2.79
N LEU A 88 -19.88 -7.29 -3.33
CA LEU A 88 -20.00 -8.20 -4.46
C LEU A 88 -20.77 -9.48 -4.10
N PRO A 89 -21.42 -10.15 -5.07
CA PRO A 89 -22.02 -11.46 -4.85
C PRO A 89 -20.96 -12.49 -4.47
N SER A 90 -21.33 -13.45 -3.62
CA SER A 90 -20.45 -14.58 -3.29
C SER A 90 -20.27 -15.51 -4.49
N PRO A 91 -19.06 -16.06 -4.71
CA PRO A 91 -17.88 -16.07 -3.82
C PRO A 91 -16.87 -14.92 -4.05
N ASP A 92 -17.08 -14.07 -5.04
CA ASP A 92 -16.09 -13.08 -5.50
C ASP A 92 -15.74 -12.04 -4.43
N ASN A 93 -16.67 -11.73 -3.52
CA ASN A 93 -16.45 -10.79 -2.43
C ASN A 93 -15.27 -11.16 -1.51
N GLN A 94 -15.13 -12.43 -1.18
CA GLN A 94 -14.04 -12.91 -0.33
C GLN A 94 -12.70 -12.86 -1.06
N LEU A 95 -12.67 -13.26 -2.33
CA LEU A 95 -11.47 -13.24 -3.15
C LEU A 95 -10.92 -11.82 -3.31
N VAL A 96 -11.78 -10.86 -3.70
CA VAL A 96 -11.36 -9.47 -3.87
C VAL A 96 -10.93 -8.86 -2.53
N GLY A 97 -11.63 -9.17 -1.43
CA GLY A 97 -11.25 -8.71 -0.09
C GLY A 97 -9.85 -9.19 0.32
N VAL A 98 -9.54 -10.46 0.06
CA VAL A 98 -8.22 -11.06 0.31
C VAL A 98 -7.13 -10.35 -0.51
N VAL A 99 -7.38 -10.16 -1.80
CA VAL A 99 -6.46 -9.51 -2.75
C VAL A 99 -6.11 -8.08 -2.30
N ILE A 100 -7.09 -7.30 -1.83
CA ILE A 100 -6.89 -5.94 -1.29
C ILE A 100 -6.01 -5.96 -0.03
N VAL A 101 -6.27 -6.88 0.90
CA VAL A 101 -5.48 -6.99 2.13
C VAL A 101 -4.04 -7.42 1.83
N THR A 102 -3.86 -8.41 0.94
CA THR A 102 -2.52 -8.82 0.48
C THR A 102 -1.76 -7.63 -0.12
N GLN A 103 -2.41 -6.84 -0.98
CA GLN A 103 -1.79 -5.65 -1.54
C GLN A 103 -1.36 -4.67 -0.45
N THR A 104 -2.21 -4.44 0.55
CA THR A 104 -1.87 -3.47 1.62
C THR A 104 -0.69 -3.96 2.46
N ILE A 105 -0.62 -5.25 2.76
CA ILE A 105 0.54 -5.83 3.47
C ILE A 105 1.83 -5.65 2.66
N VAL A 106 1.79 -5.96 1.36
CA VAL A 106 2.94 -5.76 0.46
C VAL A 106 3.35 -4.29 0.44
N GLU A 107 2.39 -3.38 0.31
CA GLU A 107 2.65 -1.94 0.31
C GLU A 107 3.36 -1.48 1.58
N ILE A 108 2.83 -1.80 2.76
CA ILE A 108 3.43 -1.40 4.05
C ILE A 108 4.86 -1.96 4.20
N LEU A 109 5.12 -3.21 3.78
CA LEU A 109 6.47 -3.78 3.80
C LEU A 109 7.44 -2.99 2.90
N PHE A 110 6.98 -2.60 1.70
CA PHE A 110 7.78 -1.81 0.78
C PHE A 110 7.97 -0.37 1.25
N GLU A 111 6.99 0.24 1.91
CA GLU A 111 7.15 1.56 2.52
C GLU A 111 8.28 1.58 3.56
N LEU A 112 8.39 0.55 4.39
CA LEU A 112 9.50 0.42 5.34
C LEU A 112 10.86 0.37 4.63
N ILE A 113 10.91 -0.29 3.46
CA ILE A 113 12.11 -0.34 2.61
C ILE A 113 12.39 1.04 2.00
N TYR A 114 11.34 1.74 1.51
CA TYR A 114 11.45 3.05 0.87
C TYR A 114 12.03 4.12 1.79
N ILE A 115 11.74 4.06 3.10
CA ILE A 115 12.33 4.96 4.11
C ILE A 115 13.85 5.00 4.00
N LYS A 116 14.49 3.89 3.66
CA LYS A 116 15.95 3.81 3.47
C LYS A 116 16.37 4.00 2.01
N ILE A 117 15.66 3.38 1.06
CA ILE A 117 16.07 3.34 -0.34
C ILE A 117 15.87 4.69 -1.06
N ILE A 118 14.73 5.35 -0.88
CA ILE A 118 14.40 6.58 -1.62
C ILE A 118 15.40 7.72 -1.31
N PRO A 119 15.76 8.00 -0.04
CA PRO A 119 16.80 9.00 0.26
C PRO A 119 18.19 8.62 -0.25
N TYR A 120 18.48 7.32 -0.37
CA TYR A 120 19.75 6.81 -0.88
C TYR A 120 19.87 7.01 -2.40
N ILE A 121 18.80 6.69 -3.16
CA ILE A 121 18.74 6.85 -4.61
C ILE A 121 18.66 8.33 -5.01
N ILE A 122 17.83 9.12 -4.32
CA ILE A 122 17.62 10.55 -4.62
C ILE A 122 18.46 11.36 -3.63
N ARG A 123 19.76 11.48 -3.93
CA ARG A 123 20.77 12.02 -3.01
C ARG A 123 21.23 13.45 -3.33
N ARG A 124 20.98 13.97 -4.54
CA ARG A 124 21.33 15.31 -5.00
C ARG A 124 20.34 15.83 -6.02
#